data_AF-A0A2R5FLX1-F1
#
_entry.id   AF-A0A2R5FLX1-F1
#
_cell.length_a   1.000
_cell.length_b   1.000
_cell.length_c   1.000
_cell.angle_alpha   90.00
_cell.angle_beta   90.00
_cell.angle_gamma   90.00
#
_symmetry.space_group_name_H-M   'P 1'
#
loop_
_entity.id
_entity.type
_entity.pdbx_description
1 polymer ?
#
loop_
_entity_poly.entity_id
_entity_poly.type
_entity_poly.pdbx_seq_one_letter_code
_entity_poly.pdbx_strand_id
1 'polypeptide(L)'
;MRKKKQVVDQIILVTDEGENAAPYFGEVYKNYCRELAIMPNVVIVRVGTHYNWVETQLKQQQTPVDTFTFAGDYYSLPNIVPLLTRPSRLDLLMEILDMPLPVREDK
;
A
#
# COMPACT_ATOMS: atom_id res chain seq x y z
N MET A 1 -10.40 -12.45 0.50
CA MET A 1 -10.91 -11.75 -0.71
C MET A 1 -11.30 -12.74 -1.80
N ARG A 2 -10.37 -13.55 -2.34
CA ARG A 2 -10.63 -14.58 -3.37
C ARG A 2 -11.87 -15.45 -3.15
N LYS A 3 -11.94 -16.17 -2.02
CA LYS A 3 -13.07 -17.05 -1.67
C LYS A 3 -14.44 -16.35 -1.63
N LYS A 4 -14.44 -15.02 -1.40
CA LYS A 4 -15.66 -14.20 -1.37
C LYS A 4 -15.93 -13.49 -2.70
N LYS A 5 -15.12 -13.72 -3.74
CA LYS A 5 -15.14 -13.01 -5.03
C LYS A 5 -15.14 -11.48 -4.90
N GLN A 6 -14.52 -10.98 -3.83
CA GLN A 6 -14.42 -9.54 -3.60
C GLN A 6 -13.33 -8.98 -4.48
N VAL A 7 -13.68 -8.03 -5.34
CA VAL A 7 -12.77 -7.27 -6.21
C VAL A 7 -12.34 -6.00 -5.48
N VAL A 8 -11.05 -5.68 -5.56
CA VAL A 8 -10.47 -4.44 -5.03
C VAL A 8 -9.50 -3.88 -6.06
N ASP A 9 -9.34 -2.56 -6.07
CA ASP A 9 -8.36 -1.88 -6.95
C ASP A 9 -6.97 -1.78 -6.31
N GLN A 10 -6.91 -1.81 -4.97
CA GLN A 10 -5.66 -1.68 -4.22
C GLN A 10 -5.68 -2.55 -2.95
N ILE A 11 -4.51 -3.06 -2.58
CA ILE A 11 -4.26 -3.76 -1.33
C ILE A 11 -3.18 -2.99 -0.56
N ILE A 12 -3.53 -2.48 0.62
CA ILE A 12 -2.56 -1.91 1.56
C ILE A 12 -2.15 -2.99 2.56
N LEU A 13 -0.88 -3.38 2.53
CA LEU A 13 -0.30 -4.40 3.38
C LEU A 13 0.57 -3.75 4.47
N VAL A 14 0.05 -3.65 5.69
CA VAL A 14 0.81 -3.15 6.85
C VAL A 14 1.53 -4.34 7.51
N THR A 15 2.86 -4.40 7.42
CA THR A 15 3.63 -5.57 7.85
C THR A 15 5.12 -5.25 8.08
N ASP A 16 5.83 -6.15 8.76
CA ASP A 16 7.30 -6.19 8.80
C ASP A 16 7.91 -7.00 7.63
N GLU A 17 7.08 -7.58 6.75
CA GLU A 17 7.45 -8.50 5.67
C GLU A 17 8.11 -9.81 6.13
N GLY A 18 8.05 -10.13 7.43
CA GLY A 18 8.58 -11.36 8.03
C GLY A 18 7.71 -12.60 7.78
N GLU A 19 7.22 -12.79 6.55
CA GLU A 19 6.32 -13.89 6.21
C GLU A 19 7.02 -15.25 6.38
N ASN A 20 6.59 -16.03 7.37
CA ASN A 20 7.27 -17.27 7.80
C ASN A 20 6.39 -18.53 7.70
N ALA A 21 5.14 -18.40 7.23
CA ALA A 21 4.19 -19.50 7.16
C ALA A 21 3.44 -19.49 5.82
N ALA A 22 3.30 -20.69 5.24
CA ALA A 22 2.50 -20.87 4.04
C ALA A 22 0.98 -20.70 4.34
N PRO A 23 0.19 -20.24 3.36
CA PRO A 23 0.59 -19.87 2.00
C PRO A 23 1.19 -18.46 1.92
N TYR A 24 2.24 -18.30 1.08
CA TYR A 24 2.95 -17.03 0.91
C TYR A 24 2.15 -16.01 0.09
N PHE A 25 2.28 -14.73 0.41
CA PHE A 25 1.48 -13.64 -0.14
C PHE A 25 1.58 -13.58 -1.67
N GLY A 26 2.80 -13.65 -2.23
CA GLY A 26 2.98 -13.60 -3.68
C GLY A 26 2.27 -14.74 -4.42
N GLU A 27 2.17 -15.93 -3.83
CA GLU A 27 1.43 -17.05 -4.44
C GLU A 27 -0.08 -16.83 -4.37
N VAL A 28 -0.58 -16.43 -3.19
CA VAL A 28 -2.01 -16.17 -2.98
C VAL A 28 -2.49 -15.00 -3.84
N TYR A 29 -1.68 -13.95 -3.94
CA TYR A 29 -1.91 -12.77 -4.77
C TYR A 29 -2.04 -13.17 -6.25
N LYS A 30 -1.08 -13.93 -6.79
CA LYS A 30 -1.12 -14.39 -8.19
C LYS A 30 -2.38 -15.21 -8.48
N ASN A 31 -2.77 -16.09 -7.57
CA ASN A 31 -4.01 -16.88 -7.70
C ASN A 31 -5.26 -16.00 -7.65
N TYR A 32 -5.28 -14.97 -6.80
CA TYR A 32 -6.37 -14.00 -6.71
C TYR A 32 -6.53 -13.20 -8.00
N CYS A 33 -5.44 -12.67 -8.54
CA CYS A 33 -5.43 -11.94 -9.82
C CYS A 33 -5.92 -12.81 -10.98
N ARG A 34 -5.45 -14.07 -11.05
CA ARG A 34 -5.88 -15.01 -12.09
C ARG A 34 -7.36 -15.35 -12.00
N GLU A 35 -7.87 -15.64 -10.81
CA GLU A 35 -9.26 -16.10 -10.62
C GLU A 35 -10.28 -14.98 -10.90
N LEU A 36 -9.94 -13.73 -10.57
CA LEU A 36 -10.84 -12.59 -10.72
C LEU A 36 -10.52 -11.71 -11.95
N ALA A 37 -9.47 -12.04 -12.71
CA ALA A 37 -9.00 -11.28 -13.87
C ALA A 37 -8.75 -9.79 -13.57
N ILE A 38 -8.09 -9.52 -12.44
CA ILE A 38 -7.72 -8.17 -11.97
C ILE A 38 -6.22 -8.08 -11.64
N MET A 39 -5.70 -6.86 -11.53
CA MET A 39 -4.31 -6.58 -11.16
C MET A 39 -4.24 -5.41 -10.17
N PRO A 40 -4.66 -5.60 -8.92
CA PRO A 40 -4.70 -4.53 -7.94
C PRO A 40 -3.29 -4.02 -7.59
N ASN A 41 -3.16 -2.72 -7.35
CA ASN A 41 -1.89 -2.17 -6.87
C ASN A 41 -1.64 -2.62 -5.43
N VAL A 42 -0.39 -2.98 -5.08
CA VAL A 42 -0.03 -3.35 -3.71
C VAL A 42 0.79 -2.23 -3.09
N VAL A 43 0.37 -1.72 -1.95
CA VAL A 43 1.14 -0.75 -1.16
C VAL A 43 1.57 -1.41 0.15
N ILE A 44 2.87 -1.64 0.32
CA ILE A 44 3.43 -2.19 1.55
C ILE A 44 3.76 -1.04 2.49
N VAL A 45 3.15 -1.01 3.67
CA VAL A 45 3.50 -0.11 4.76
C VAL A 45 4.37 -0.88 5.75
N ARG A 46 5.68 -0.63 5.70
CA ARG A 46 6.65 -1.26 6.60
C ARG A 46 6.57 -0.62 7.98
N VAL A 47 6.50 -1.44 9.01
CA VAL A 47 6.47 -1.00 10.42
C VAL A 47 7.57 -1.68 11.22
N GLY A 48 8.21 -0.94 12.13
CA GLY A 48 9.27 -1.45 12.99
C GLY A 48 10.49 -2.00 12.21
N THR A 49 11.12 -3.03 12.77
CA THR A 49 12.15 -3.80 12.06
C THR A 49 11.47 -4.57 10.93
N HIS A 50 11.95 -4.40 9.70
CA HIS A 50 11.30 -4.95 8.52
C HIS A 50 12.29 -5.64 7.59
N TYR A 51 11.76 -6.55 6.78
CA TYR A 51 12.44 -7.22 5.69
C TYR A 51 11.93 -6.66 4.35
N ASN A 52 12.43 -7.22 3.24
CA ASN A 52 12.02 -6.87 1.89
C ASN A 52 11.59 -8.10 1.08
N TRP A 53 11.21 -9.19 1.77
CA TRP A 53 10.93 -10.48 1.14
C TRP A 53 9.70 -10.42 0.24
N VAL A 54 8.59 -9.88 0.75
CA VAL A 54 7.32 -9.79 0.03
C VAL A 54 7.45 -8.81 -1.14
N GLU A 55 8.07 -7.65 -0.92
CA GLU A 55 8.39 -6.70 -1.97
C GLU A 55 9.18 -7.36 -3.11
N THR A 56 10.24 -8.08 -2.76
CA THR A 56 11.11 -8.75 -3.74
C THR A 56 10.33 -9.79 -4.55
N GLN A 57 9.51 -10.61 -3.88
CA GLN A 57 8.67 -11.61 -4.54
C GLN A 57 7.69 -10.98 -5.53
N LEU A 58 7.02 -9.89 -5.13
CA LEU A 58 6.06 -9.18 -5.98
C LEU A 58 6.74 -8.51 -7.19
N LYS A 59 7.91 -7.89 -6.99
CA LYS A 59 8.71 -7.32 -8.09
C LYS A 59 9.17 -8.38 -9.10
N GLN A 60 9.61 -9.55 -8.63
CA GLN A 60 9.97 -10.67 -9.51
C GLN A 60 8.78 -11.16 -10.34
N GLN A 61 7.57 -11.06 -9.81
CA GLN A 61 6.33 -11.37 -10.52
C GLN A 61 5.81 -10.22 -11.39
N GLN A 62 6.57 -9.11 -11.51
CA GLN A 62 6.18 -7.91 -12.24
C GLN A 62 4.85 -7.31 -11.74
N THR A 63 4.56 -7.48 -10.45
CA THR A 63 3.39 -6.89 -9.81
C THR A 63 3.69 -5.43 -9.46
N PRO A 64 2.74 -4.49 -9.71
CA PRO A 64 2.84 -3.11 -9.25
C PRO A 64 2.85 -3.12 -7.73
N VAL A 65 4.02 -2.80 -7.15
CA VAL A 65 4.21 -2.74 -5.72
C VAL A 65 4.93 -1.45 -5.35
N ASP A 66 4.32 -0.73 -4.43
CA ASP A 66 4.85 0.46 -3.80
C ASP A 66 5.18 0.15 -2.35
N THR A 67 6.28 0.71 -1.85
CA THR A 67 6.70 0.49 -0.46
C THR A 67 6.85 1.82 0.25
N PHE A 68 6.28 1.91 1.45
CA PHE A 68 6.38 3.06 2.33
C PHE A 68 6.86 2.60 3.71
N THR A 69 8.03 3.09 4.13
CA THR A 69 8.55 2.80 5.48
C THR A 69 8.02 3.82 6.47
N PHE A 70 7.16 3.38 7.36
CA PHE A 70 6.60 4.23 8.39
C PHE A 70 7.53 4.33 9.59
N ALA A 71 8.02 5.54 9.86
CA ALA A 71 8.89 5.87 10.99
C ALA A 71 8.19 6.72 12.06
N GLY A 72 6.87 6.90 11.96
CA GLY A 72 6.08 7.68 12.92
C GLY A 72 5.65 6.87 14.15
N ASP A 73 4.89 7.52 15.04
CA ASP A 73 4.30 6.85 16.18
C ASP A 73 3.10 5.96 15.77
N TYR A 74 2.79 4.96 16.59
CA TYR A 74 1.71 4.01 16.32
C TYR A 74 0.35 4.69 16.02
N TYR A 75 0.11 5.87 16.61
CA TYR A 75 -1.13 6.63 16.44
C TYR A 75 -1.20 7.41 15.12
N SER A 76 -0.08 7.64 14.44
CA SER A 76 -0.06 8.35 13.15
C SER A 76 -0.24 7.45 11.94
N LEU A 77 -0.11 6.12 12.09
CA LEU A 77 -0.25 5.17 10.99
C LEU A 77 -1.64 5.24 10.31
N PRO A 78 -2.77 5.30 11.04
CA PRO A 78 -4.10 5.46 10.43
C PRO A 78 -4.23 6.71 9.57
N ASN A 79 -3.53 7.80 9.91
CA ASN A 79 -3.61 9.06 9.19
C ASN A 79 -2.96 8.98 7.79
N ILE A 80 -2.07 8.01 7.57
CA ILE A 80 -1.38 7.83 6.30
C ILE A 80 -2.17 6.96 5.32
N VAL A 81 -3.03 6.06 5.84
CA VAL A 81 -3.82 5.15 4.99
C VAL A 81 -4.63 5.92 3.92
N PRO A 82 -5.37 7.00 4.24
CA PRO A 82 -6.10 7.78 3.23
C PRO A 82 -5.23 8.36 2.11
N LEU A 83 -3.98 8.75 2.45
CA LEU A 83 -3.04 9.29 1.47
C LEU A 83 -2.55 8.20 0.50
N LEU A 84 -2.40 6.98 1.01
CA LEU A 84 -1.96 5.82 0.21
C LEU A 84 -3.08 5.21 -0.64
N THR A 85 -4.35 5.40 -0.24
CA THR A 85 -5.51 4.90 -0.99
C THR A 85 -5.80 5.62 -2.30
N ARG A 86 -5.03 6.66 -2.63
CA ARG A 86 -5.26 7.44 -3.84
C ARG A 86 -4.79 6.72 -5.10
N PRO A 87 -5.52 6.87 -6.22
CA PRO A 87 -5.22 6.17 -7.47
C PRO A 87 -3.86 6.56 -8.07
N SER A 88 -3.34 7.76 -7.78
CA SER A 88 -2.05 8.24 -8.29
C SER A 88 -1.33 9.12 -7.26
N ARG A 89 -0.02 8.92 -7.11
CA ARG A 89 0.86 9.79 -6.31
C ARG A 89 0.96 11.20 -6.90
N LEU A 90 0.88 11.30 -8.23
CA LEU A 90 0.86 12.60 -8.91
C LEU A 90 -0.40 13.37 -8.53
N ASP A 91 -1.56 12.70 -8.50
CA ASP A 91 -2.83 13.35 -8.15
C ASP A 91 -2.81 13.84 -6.70
N LEU A 92 -2.22 13.05 -5.79
CA LEU A 92 -1.99 13.49 -4.41
C LEU A 92 -1.08 14.72 -4.34
N LEU A 93 0.03 14.71 -5.11
CA LEU A 93 0.95 15.84 -5.15
C LEU A 93 0.28 17.11 -5.71
N MET A 94 -0.51 16.97 -6.78
CA MET A 94 -1.26 18.09 -7.34
C MET A 94 -2.27 18.65 -6.33
N GLU A 95 -2.98 17.80 -5.59
CA GLU A 95 -3.86 18.28 -4.52
C GLU A 95 -3.10 19.03 -3.42
N ILE A 96 -1.94 18.50 -3.00
CA ILE A 96 -1.10 19.17 -1.99
C ILE A 96 -0.64 20.54 -2.49
N LEU A 97 -0.25 20.65 -3.77
CA LEU A 97 0.16 21.90 -4.38
C LEU A 97 -1.00 22.90 -4.54
N ASP A 98 -2.22 22.41 -4.74
CA ASP A 98 -3.43 23.24 -4.85
C ASP A 98 -3.95 23.70 -3.48
N MET A 99 -3.46 23.14 -2.36
CA MET A 99 -3.91 23.52 -1.03
C MET A 99 -3.46 24.95 -0.68
N PRO A 100 -4.38 25.89 -0.37
CA PRO A 100 -4.01 27.26 -0.07
C PRO A 100 -3.17 27.33 1.20
N LEU A 101 -2.10 28.12 1.14
CA LEU A 101 -1.25 28.35 2.29
C LEU A 101 -2.03 29.08 3.40
N PRO A 102 -1.85 28.68 4.67
CA PRO A 102 -2.47 29.40 5.78
C PRO A 102 -1.96 30.84 5.78
N VAL A 103 -2.86 31.80 5.62
CA VAL A 103 -2.56 33.23 5.71
C VAL A 103 -2.78 33.65 7.16
N ARG A 104 -1.86 34.45 7.69
CA ARG A 104 -2.00 35.03 9.02
C ARG A 104 -3.13 36.06 8.98
N GLU A 105 -4.14 35.90 9.82
CA GLU A 105 -5.12 36.97 10.06
C GLU A 105 -4.45 38.04 10.92
N ASP A 106 -3.70 38.93 10.28
CA ASP A 106 -3.25 40.15 10.93
C ASP A 106 -4.48 41.07 11.13
N LYS A 107 -4.65 41.60 12.34
CA LYS A 107 -5.64 42.64 12.67
C LYS A 107 -5.20 44.00 12.13
#